data_AF-A0A3D9HU72-F1
#
_entry.id   AF-A0A3D9HU72-F1
#
_cell.length_a   1.000
_cell.length_b   1.000
_cell.length_c   1.000
_cell.angle_alpha   90.00
_cell.angle_beta   90.00
_cell.angle_gamma   90.00
#
_symmetry.space_group_name_H-M   'P 1'
#
loop_
_entity.id
_entity.type
_entity.pdbx_description
1 polymer ?
#
loop_
_entity_poly.entity_id
_entity_poly.type
_entity_poly.pdbx_seq_one_letter_code
_entity_poly.pdbx_strand_id
1 'polypeptide(L)'
;MPEFFEVRTENRGKEYYRFNRFHLFRRKWYIAYLPPIVSGVLGLLAFLDGEPSPAYTLWAVAIVTPFLMLLLLALAGRRHLKTNKIYASMKNIYYRFDRSSLFCETVDPRLKTTLETDWDNVYQIYESKTSFYIYISNLQAFIIPKADIVTGRPNELSEMLEQLIGKRLRRC
;
A
#
# COMPACT_ATOMS: atom_id res chain seq x y z
N MET A 1 -14.21 16.68 18.81
CA MET A 1 -13.25 16.19 17.81
C MET A 1 -12.15 17.24 17.67
N PRO A 2 -10.87 16.84 17.52
CA PRO A 2 -9.79 17.78 17.24
C PRO A 2 -10.07 18.60 15.98
N GLU A 3 -9.60 19.85 15.94
CA GLU A 3 -9.68 20.70 14.75
C GLU A 3 -8.75 20.18 13.64
N PHE A 4 -7.60 19.63 14.03
CA PHE A 4 -6.63 18.98 13.16
C PHE A 4 -5.99 17.76 13.82
N PHE A 5 -5.49 16.82 13.01
CA PHE A 5 -4.70 15.67 13.47
C PHE A 5 -3.25 15.80 13.03
N GLU A 6 -2.32 15.50 13.92
CA GLU A 6 -0.89 15.45 13.64
C GLU A 6 -0.38 14.02 13.66
N VAL A 7 0.49 13.71 12.71
CA VAL A 7 1.22 12.44 12.67
C VAL A 7 2.69 12.74 12.45
N ARG A 8 3.54 12.13 13.27
CA ARG A 8 4.99 12.22 13.14
C ARG A 8 5.53 10.82 12.93
N THR A 9 5.93 10.53 11.71
CA THR A 9 6.40 9.19 11.33
C THR A 9 7.80 9.25 10.76
N GLU A 10 8.48 8.13 10.89
CA GLU A 10 9.77 7.87 10.26
C GLU A 10 9.56 6.80 9.19
N ASN A 11 10.20 6.93 8.03
CA ASN A 11 10.12 5.90 7.00
C ASN A 11 10.80 4.60 7.46
N ARG A 12 10.04 3.74 8.12
CA ARG A 12 10.50 2.40 8.52
C ARG A 12 10.29 1.45 7.36
N GLY A 13 11.36 0.74 6.96
CA GLY A 13 11.28 -0.27 5.91
C GLY A 13 10.16 -1.31 6.14
N LYS A 14 9.85 -1.64 7.40
CA LYS A 14 8.75 -2.53 7.78
C LYS A 14 7.38 -2.04 7.29
N GLU A 15 7.10 -0.75 7.41
CA GLU A 15 5.84 -0.15 6.95
C GLU A 15 5.75 -0.17 5.42
N TYR A 16 6.88 0.05 4.74
CA TYR A 16 6.98 -0.08 3.29
C TYR A 16 6.70 -1.52 2.79
N TYR A 17 7.25 -2.55 3.47
CA TYR A 17 6.92 -3.95 3.12
C TYR A 17 5.44 -4.28 3.36
N ARG A 18 4.86 -3.78 4.47
CA ARG A 18 3.42 -3.95 4.76
C ARG A 18 2.57 -3.31 3.67
N PHE A 19 2.90 -2.08 3.28
CA PHE A 19 2.24 -1.38 2.19
C PHE A 19 2.34 -2.11 0.86
N ASN A 20 3.53 -2.58 0.47
CA ASN A 20 3.71 -3.32 -0.79
C ASN A 20 2.92 -4.63 -0.81
N ARG A 21 2.89 -5.36 0.32
CA ARG A 21 2.07 -6.56 0.48
C ARG A 21 0.57 -6.21 0.37
N PHE A 22 0.14 -5.13 1.02
CA PHE A 22 -1.23 -4.65 0.92
C PHE A 22 -1.59 -4.29 -0.53
N HIS A 23 -0.73 -3.54 -1.22
CA HIS A 23 -0.95 -3.12 -2.61
C HIS A 23 -1.10 -4.33 -3.54
N LEU A 24 -0.23 -5.35 -3.41
CA LEU A 24 -0.27 -6.54 -4.24
C LEU A 24 -1.49 -7.43 -3.93
N PHE A 25 -1.73 -7.76 -2.66
CA PHE A 25 -2.72 -8.78 -2.30
C PHE A 25 -4.14 -8.24 -2.06
N ARG A 26 -4.31 -6.94 -1.79
CA ARG A 26 -5.64 -6.35 -1.56
C ARG A 26 -6.08 -5.46 -2.70
N ARG A 27 -5.22 -4.58 -3.21
CA ARG A 27 -5.59 -3.67 -4.30
C ARG A 27 -5.48 -4.34 -5.67
N LYS A 28 -4.38 -5.03 -5.94
CA LYS A 28 -4.09 -5.71 -7.22
C LYS A 28 -4.13 -7.23 -7.10
N TRP A 29 -5.09 -7.75 -6.31
CA TRP A 29 -5.23 -9.18 -6.02
C TRP A 29 -5.28 -10.03 -7.30
N TYR A 30 -5.89 -9.52 -8.37
CA TYR A 30 -5.97 -10.21 -9.66
C TYR A 30 -4.58 -10.51 -10.26
N ILE A 31 -3.57 -9.66 -10.05
CA ILE A 31 -2.21 -9.96 -10.50
C ILE A 31 -1.64 -11.16 -9.74
N ALA A 32 -1.92 -11.27 -8.44
CA ALA A 32 -1.40 -12.33 -7.60
C ALA A 32 -2.14 -13.67 -7.79
N TYR A 33 -3.46 -13.64 -7.98
CA TYR A 33 -4.30 -14.84 -7.93
C TYR A 33 -4.84 -15.29 -9.29
N LEU A 34 -4.99 -14.40 -10.29
CA LEU A 34 -5.56 -14.79 -11.57
C LEU A 34 -4.64 -15.74 -12.38
N PRO A 35 -3.32 -15.48 -12.52
CA PRO A 35 -2.43 -16.40 -13.21
C PRO A 35 -2.44 -17.83 -12.65
N PRO A 36 -2.29 -18.07 -11.32
CA PRO A 36 -2.30 -19.44 -10.80
C PRO A 36 -3.67 -20.12 -10.93
N ILE A 37 -4.78 -19.38 -10.83
CA ILE A 37 -6.12 -19.94 -11.05
C ILE A 37 -6.30 -20.36 -12.51
N VAL A 38 -5.95 -19.49 -13.46
CA VAL A 38 -6.07 -19.78 -14.89
C VAL A 38 -5.20 -20.97 -15.26
N SER A 39 -3.93 -21.00 -14.84
CA SER A 39 -3.05 -22.15 -15.09
C SER A 39 -3.56 -23.43 -14.42
N GLY A 40 -4.12 -23.35 -13.21
CA GLY A 40 -4.72 -24.50 -12.54
C GLY A 40 -5.89 -25.11 -13.31
N VAL A 41 -6.81 -24.26 -13.78
CA VAL A 41 -7.97 -24.67 -14.58
C VAL A 41 -7.54 -25.25 -15.93
N LEU A 42 -6.63 -24.58 -16.64
CA LEU A 42 -6.11 -25.11 -17.91
C LEU A 42 -5.39 -26.45 -17.73
N GLY A 43 -4.63 -26.61 -16.64
CA GLY A 43 -3.96 -27.88 -16.33
C GLY A 43 -4.96 -29.01 -16.05
N LEU A 44 -6.07 -28.70 -15.38
CA LEU A 44 -7.15 -29.66 -15.16
C LEU A 44 -7.82 -30.06 -16.49
N LEU A 45 -8.11 -29.11 -17.37
CA LEU A 45 -8.70 -29.40 -18.68
C LEU A 45 -7.77 -30.28 -19.53
N ALA A 46 -6.48 -29.95 -19.61
CA ALA A 46 -5.50 -30.76 -20.34
C ALA A 46 -5.39 -32.19 -19.79
N PHE A 47 -5.48 -32.37 -18.47
CA PHE A 47 -5.47 -33.69 -17.86
C PHE A 47 -6.72 -34.51 -18.24
N LEU A 48 -7.90 -33.87 -18.26
CA LEU A 48 -9.16 -34.51 -18.65
C LEU A 48 -9.19 -34.88 -20.14
N ASP A 49 -8.49 -34.12 -20.98
CA ASP A 49 -8.31 -34.40 -22.42
C ASP A 49 -7.28 -35.51 -22.69
N GLY A 50 -6.65 -36.06 -21.65
CA GLY A 50 -5.66 -37.13 -21.77
C GLY A 50 -4.26 -36.66 -22.12
N GLU A 51 -3.95 -35.37 -21.92
CA GLU A 51 -2.64 -34.77 -22.14
C GLU A 51 -1.91 -34.49 -20.80
N PRO A 52 -1.26 -35.50 -20.19
CA PRO A 52 -0.68 -35.35 -18.85
C PRO A 52 0.53 -34.42 -18.81
N SER A 53 1.32 -34.36 -19.89
CA SER A 53 2.52 -33.51 -19.95
C SER A 53 2.20 -32.01 -19.78
N PRO A 54 1.32 -31.39 -20.60
CA PRO A 54 0.95 -29.98 -20.43
C PRO A 54 0.22 -29.73 -19.10
N ALA A 55 -0.58 -30.69 -18.61
CA ALA A 55 -1.24 -30.58 -17.32
C ALA A 55 -0.25 -30.37 -16.17
N TYR A 56 0.82 -31.19 -16.10
CA TYR A 56 1.84 -31.05 -15.06
C TYR A 56 2.61 -29.74 -15.16
N THR A 57 2.92 -29.27 -16.36
CA THR A 57 3.57 -27.97 -16.56
C THR A 57 2.69 -26.83 -16.05
N LEU A 58 1.39 -26.85 -16.37
CA LEU A 58 0.45 -25.80 -15.96
C LEU A 58 0.23 -25.79 -14.44
N TRP A 59 0.16 -26.94 -13.79
CA TRP A 59 0.11 -27.02 -12.33
C TRP A 59 1.40 -26.56 -11.67
N ALA A 60 2.56 -26.90 -12.24
CA ALA A 60 3.84 -26.37 -11.75
C ALA A 60 3.86 -24.84 -11.81
N VAL A 61 3.40 -24.23 -12.92
CA VAL A 61 3.28 -22.77 -13.05
C VAL A 61 2.32 -22.21 -12.00
N ALA A 62 1.16 -22.85 -11.78
CA ALA A 62 0.17 -22.40 -10.81
C ALA A 62 0.73 -22.38 -9.37
N ILE A 63 1.56 -23.38 -9.03
CA ILE A 63 2.18 -23.48 -7.71
C ILE A 63 3.34 -22.49 -7.59
N VAL A 64 4.25 -22.43 -8.58
CA VAL A 64 5.49 -21.65 -8.49
C VAL A 64 5.25 -20.14 -8.54
N THR A 65 4.28 -19.69 -9.34
CA THR A 65 4.04 -18.26 -9.60
C THR A 65 3.78 -17.43 -8.34
N PRO A 66 2.90 -17.84 -7.39
CA PRO A 66 2.70 -17.14 -6.12
C PRO A 66 4.00 -16.94 -5.32
N PHE A 67 4.85 -17.98 -5.24
CA PHE A 67 6.14 -17.89 -4.53
C PHE A 67 7.11 -16.96 -5.24
N LEU A 68 7.17 -17.03 -6.57
CA LEU A 68 8.01 -16.15 -7.38
C LEU A 68 7.60 -14.68 -7.22
N MET A 69 6.30 -14.38 -7.22
CA MET A 69 5.80 -13.02 -6.97
C MET A 69 6.16 -12.50 -5.58
N LEU A 70 6.03 -13.32 -4.54
CA LEU A 70 6.45 -12.94 -3.18
C LEU A 70 7.94 -12.66 -3.11
N LEU A 71 8.76 -13.48 -3.76
CA LEU A 71 10.20 -13.29 -3.84
C LEU A 71 10.56 -11.99 -4.57
N LEU A 72 9.97 -11.75 -5.75
CA LEU A 72 10.18 -10.53 -6.53
C LEU A 72 9.74 -9.28 -5.76
N LEU A 73 8.62 -9.34 -5.02
CA LEU A 73 8.15 -8.23 -4.18
C LEU A 73 9.17 -7.91 -3.08
N ALA A 74 9.71 -8.93 -2.41
CA ALA A 74 10.72 -8.76 -1.37
C ALA A 74 12.01 -8.17 -1.95
N LEU A 75 12.47 -8.66 -3.11
CA LEU A 75 13.67 -8.18 -3.78
C LEU A 75 13.51 -6.75 -4.31
N ALA A 76 12.40 -6.45 -4.99
CA ALA A 76 12.08 -5.12 -5.49
C ALA A 76 11.93 -4.12 -4.34
N GLY A 77 11.28 -4.52 -3.24
CA GLY A 77 11.16 -3.70 -2.04
C GLY A 77 12.52 -3.35 -1.43
N ARG A 78 13.40 -4.35 -1.28
CA ARG A 78 14.79 -4.14 -0.82
C ARG A 78 15.57 -3.22 -1.74
N ARG A 79 15.50 -3.45 -3.05
CA ARG A 79 16.20 -2.63 -4.06
C ARG A 79 15.71 -1.19 -4.04
N HIS A 80 14.40 -0.97 -4.00
CA HIS A 80 13.83 0.38 -3.97
C HIS A 80 14.24 1.13 -2.70
N LEU A 81 14.19 0.50 -1.52
CA LEU A 81 14.64 1.13 -0.28
C LEU A 81 16.15 1.45 -0.30
N LYS A 82 16.96 0.59 -0.93
CA LYS A 82 18.42 0.80 -1.04
C LYS A 82 18.80 1.90 -2.05
N THR A 83 18.05 2.02 -3.14
CA THR A 83 18.37 2.93 -4.25
C THR A 83 17.73 4.30 -4.08
N ASN A 84 16.55 4.37 -3.49
CA ASN A 84 15.87 5.63 -3.23
C ASN A 84 16.42 6.27 -1.94
N LYS A 85 17.60 6.88 -2.08
CA LYS A 85 18.31 7.58 -0.99
C LYS A 85 17.44 8.64 -0.32
N ILE A 86 16.56 9.29 -1.09
CA ILE A 86 15.58 10.26 -0.61
C ILE A 86 14.64 9.57 0.38
N TYR A 87 13.96 8.49 0.00
CA TYR A 87 13.06 7.78 0.91
C TYR A 87 13.76 7.26 2.18
N ALA A 88 15.00 6.80 2.05
CA ALA A 88 15.81 6.30 3.16
C ALA A 88 16.33 7.41 4.10
N SER A 89 16.46 8.64 3.61
CA SER A 89 16.96 9.78 4.40
C SER A 89 15.84 10.61 5.04
N MET A 90 14.58 10.40 4.63
CA MET A 90 13.38 10.96 5.26
C MET A 90 13.15 10.39 6.66
N LYS A 91 13.83 10.96 7.65
CA LYS A 91 13.73 10.55 9.05
C LYS A 91 12.55 11.18 9.78
N ASN A 92 12.06 12.34 9.35
CA ASN A 92 10.94 13.02 9.99
C ASN A 92 9.93 13.47 8.93
N ILE A 93 8.82 12.75 8.84
CA ILE A 93 7.68 13.16 8.03
C ILE A 93 6.58 13.61 9.00
N TYR A 94 6.21 14.87 8.87
CA TYR A 94 5.11 15.48 9.59
C TYR A 94 3.90 15.55 8.67
N TYR A 95 2.80 14.96 9.11
CA TYR A 95 1.51 15.14 8.46
C TYR A 95 0.59 15.94 9.38
N ARG A 96 -0.12 16.89 8.79
CA ARG A 96 -1.23 17.56 9.43
C ARG A 96 -2.48 17.36 8.58
N PHE A 97 -3.50 16.80 9.20
CA PHE A 97 -4.80 16.55 8.59
C PHE A 97 -5.76 17.61 9.09
N ASP A 98 -6.21 18.46 8.18
CA ASP A 98 -7.22 19.48 8.43
C ASP A 98 -8.51 19.12 7.68
N ARG A 99 -9.61 19.85 7.93
CA ARG A 99 -10.85 19.67 7.18
C ARG A 99 -10.77 20.16 5.75
N SER A 100 -9.87 21.09 5.44
CA SER A 100 -9.65 21.61 4.09
C SER A 100 -8.63 20.80 3.29
N SER A 101 -7.50 20.46 3.91
CA SER A 101 -6.36 19.89 3.20
C SER A 101 -5.55 18.90 4.06
N LEU A 102 -4.78 18.07 3.37
CA LEU A 102 -3.70 17.25 3.91
C LEU A 102 -2.37 17.95 3.67
N PHE A 103 -1.70 18.33 4.75
CA PHE A 103 -0.36 18.87 4.71
C PHE A 103 0.67 17.78 5.03
N CYS A 104 1.74 17.71 4.24
CA CYS A 104 2.86 16.82 4.41
C CYS A 104 4.15 17.65 4.34
N GLU A 105 4.94 17.60 5.40
CA GLU A 105 6.27 18.17 5.44
C GLU A 105 7.28 17.06 5.68
N THR A 106 8.25 16.99 4.79
CA THR A 106 9.38 16.08 4.93
C THR A 106 10.62 16.90 5.24
N VAL A 107 11.22 16.63 6.40
CA VAL A 107 12.43 17.31 6.87
C VAL A 107 13.62 16.36 6.81
N ASP A 108 14.53 16.64 5.88
CA ASP A 108 15.87 16.08 5.79
C ASP A 108 16.88 17.22 6.04
N PRO A 109 18.04 16.97 6.68
CA PRO A 109 19.12 17.95 6.81
C PRO A 109 19.49 18.71 5.53
N ARG A 110 19.21 18.15 4.34
CA ARG A 110 19.56 18.75 3.04
C ARG A 110 18.36 19.17 2.20
N LEU A 111 17.15 18.77 2.57
CA LEU A 111 15.96 18.99 1.76
C LEU A 111 14.72 19.14 2.66
N LYS A 112 14.04 20.27 2.54
CA LYS A 112 12.70 20.46 3.08
C LYS A 112 11.72 20.42 1.93
N THR A 113 10.80 19.46 1.94
CA THR A 113 9.72 19.38 0.96
C THR A 113 8.40 19.54 1.68
N THR A 114 7.58 20.45 1.18
CA THR A 114 6.23 20.69 1.69
C THR A 114 5.24 20.43 0.57
N LEU A 115 4.20 19.66 0.89
CA LEU A 115 3.12 19.34 -0.01
C LEU A 115 1.80 19.57 0.72
N GLU A 116 0.91 20.31 0.09
CA GLU A 116 -0.46 20.45 0.52
C GLU A 116 -1.37 19.82 -0.53
N THR A 117 -2.36 19.05 -0.10
CA THR A 117 -3.25 18.30 -0.99
C THR A 117 -4.69 18.43 -0.49
N ASP A 118 -5.52 19.08 -1.29
CA ASP A 118 -6.96 19.16 -1.01
C ASP A 118 -7.61 17.77 -1.07
N TRP A 119 -8.68 17.59 -0.29
CA TRP A 119 -9.40 16.31 -0.21
C TRP A 119 -9.99 15.85 -1.54
N ASP A 120 -10.30 16.79 -2.44
CA ASP A 120 -10.77 16.47 -3.79
C ASP A 120 -9.69 15.79 -4.64
N ASN A 121 -8.42 16.14 -4.42
CA ASN A 121 -7.27 15.55 -5.10
C ASN A 121 -6.82 14.20 -4.51
N VAL A 122 -7.42 13.78 -3.39
CA VAL A 122 -7.17 12.45 -2.83
C VAL A 122 -7.88 11.40 -3.67
N TYR A 123 -7.11 10.56 -4.35
CA TYR A 123 -7.63 9.49 -5.18
C TYR A 123 -8.42 8.48 -4.34
N GLN A 124 -7.83 7.94 -3.27
CA GLN A 124 -8.48 6.94 -2.44
C GLN A 124 -7.76 6.74 -1.11
N ILE A 125 -8.49 6.40 -0.04
CA ILE A 125 -7.88 5.99 1.23
C ILE A 125 -8.25 4.55 1.55
N TYR A 126 -7.26 3.78 1.97
CA TYR A 126 -7.46 2.48 2.58
C TYR A 126 -7.09 2.53 4.05
N GLU A 127 -8.04 2.17 4.90
CA GLU A 127 -7.82 1.98 6.31
C GLU A 127 -7.54 0.50 6.58
N SER A 128 -6.38 0.20 7.16
CA SER A 128 -6.06 -1.10 7.71
C SER A 128 -6.07 -1.07 9.24
N LYS A 129 -5.90 -2.23 9.88
CA LYS A 129 -5.77 -2.33 11.34
C LYS A 129 -4.60 -1.50 11.89
N THR A 130 -3.51 -1.34 11.15
CA THR A 130 -2.29 -0.69 11.66
C THR A 130 -1.99 0.68 11.06
N SER A 131 -2.54 0.97 9.88
CA SER A 131 -2.12 2.13 9.07
C SER A 131 -3.26 2.64 8.19
N PHE A 132 -3.24 3.93 7.86
CA PHE A 132 -3.97 4.49 6.73
C PHE A 132 -3.03 4.58 5.51
N TYR A 133 -3.53 4.19 4.34
CA TYR A 133 -2.84 4.33 3.07
C TYR A 133 -3.59 5.33 2.21
N ILE A 134 -3.04 6.54 2.09
CA ILE A 134 -3.69 7.66 1.42
C ILE A 134 -3.08 7.81 0.04
N TYR A 135 -3.82 7.41 -0.98
CA TYR A 135 -3.37 7.52 -2.36
C TYR A 135 -3.75 8.90 -2.91
N ILE A 136 -2.73 9.66 -3.30
CA ILE A 136 -2.89 10.89 -4.09
C ILE A 136 -2.95 10.57 -5.59
N SER A 137 -2.43 9.41 -6.00
CA SER A 137 -2.54 8.90 -7.37
C SER A 137 -2.52 7.37 -7.40
N ASN A 138 -2.60 6.78 -8.59
CA ASN A 138 -2.47 5.33 -8.74
C ASN A 138 -1.08 4.77 -8.38
N LEU A 139 -0.06 5.63 -8.37
CA LEU A 139 1.34 5.25 -8.17
C LEU A 139 1.94 5.78 -6.86
N GLN A 140 1.28 6.75 -6.23
CA GLN A 140 1.81 7.42 -5.04
C GLN A 140 0.81 7.34 -3.89
N ALA A 141 1.32 6.98 -2.71
CA ALA A 141 0.55 6.93 -1.48
C ALA A 141 1.38 7.36 -0.29
N PHE A 142 0.73 8.02 0.67
CA PHE A 142 1.25 8.20 2.01
C PHE A 142 0.91 7.00 2.87
N ILE A 143 1.90 6.58 3.66
CA ILE A 143 1.75 5.51 4.65
C ILE A 143 1.70 6.19 6.01
N ILE A 144 0.56 6.11 6.67
CA ILE A 144 0.28 6.77 7.95
C ILE A 144 0.06 5.70 9.01
N PRO A 145 1.10 5.29 9.76
CA PRO A 145 0.93 4.34 10.85
C PRO A 145 0.02 4.92 11.92
N LYS A 146 -0.99 4.17 12.36
CA LYS A 146 -1.92 4.59 13.42
C LYS A 146 -1.22 4.83 14.77
N ALA A 147 -0.11 4.13 14.99
CA ALA A 147 0.72 4.25 16.19
C ALA A 147 1.47 5.59 16.26
N ASP A 148 1.61 6.30 15.13
CA ASP A 148 2.40 7.52 15.00
C ASP A 148 1.52 8.79 15.08
N ILE A 149 0.22 8.61 15.33
CA ILE A 149 -0.74 9.71 15.52
C ILE A 149 -0.48 10.37 16.87
N VAL A 150 -0.23 11.68 16.83
CA VAL A 150 0.17 12.49 18.00
C VAL A 150 -1.06 13.14 18.64
N THR A 151 -1.99 13.65 17.84
CA THR A 151 -3.21 14.30 18.35
C THR A 151 -4.45 13.50 18.00
N GLY A 152 -5.34 13.31 18.99
CA GLY A 152 -6.57 12.54 18.83
C GLY A 152 -6.36 11.02 18.78
N ARG A 153 -7.43 10.28 18.49
CA ARG A 153 -7.41 8.81 18.36
C ARG A 153 -7.49 8.38 16.89
N PRO A 154 -6.91 7.22 16.52
CA PRO A 154 -7.02 6.71 15.15
C PRO A 154 -8.46 6.57 14.63
N ASN A 155 -9.41 6.23 15.50
CA ASN A 155 -10.82 6.11 15.12
C ASN A 155 -11.44 7.47 14.80
N GLU A 156 -11.06 8.52 15.52
CA GLU A 156 -11.54 9.88 15.26
C GLU A 156 -10.99 10.40 13.93
N LEU A 157 -9.74 10.07 13.60
CA LEU A 157 -9.18 10.34 12.27
C LEU A 157 -9.93 9.55 11.19
N SER A 158 -10.25 8.26 11.43
CA SER A 158 -11.06 7.46 10.48
C SER A 158 -12.42 8.11 10.20
N GLU A 159 -13.12 8.55 11.25
CA GLU A 159 -14.41 9.24 11.14
C GLU A 159 -14.29 10.56 10.38
N MET A 160 -13.25 11.35 10.65
CA MET A 160 -12.98 12.59 9.92
C MET A 160 -12.73 12.32 8.43
N LEU A 161 -11.89 11.33 8.12
CA LEU A 161 -11.62 10.94 6.73
C LEU A 161 -12.89 10.43 6.04
N GLU A 162 -13.73 9.65 6.73
CA GLU A 162 -15.01 9.16 6.21
C GLU A 162 -15.95 10.32 5.85
N GLN A 163 -16.01 11.36 6.70
CA GLN A 163 -16.80 12.57 6.43
C GLN A 163 -16.28 13.34 5.21
N LEU A 164 -14.96 13.42 5.03
CA LEU A 164 -14.33 14.23 3.99
C LEU A 164 -14.32 13.57 2.62
N ILE A 165 -14.06 12.26 2.56
CA ILE A 165 -13.90 11.55 1.26
C ILE A 165 -15.03 10.58 0.94
N GLY A 166 -15.90 10.28 1.91
CA GLY A 166 -17.04 9.38 1.77
C GLY A 166 -16.65 7.99 1.25
N LYS A 167 -17.27 7.60 0.13
CA LYS A 167 -17.11 6.26 -0.48
C LYS A 167 -15.68 5.96 -0.99
N ARG A 168 -14.81 6.97 -1.07
CA ARG A 168 -13.39 6.78 -1.42
C ARG A 168 -12.58 6.20 -0.24
N LEU A 169 -13.13 6.16 0.98
CA LEU A 169 -12.54 5.46 2.11
C LEU A 169 -12.94 3.97 2.07
N ARG A 170 -11.96 3.08 2.11
CA ARG A 170 -12.19 1.63 2.21
C ARG A 170 -11.54 1.06 3.46
N ARG A 171 -12.34 0.45 4.33
CA ARG A 171 -11.87 -0.29 5.51
C ARG A 171 -11.51 -1.73 5.09
N CYS A 172 -10.33 -2.22 5.50
CA CYS A 172 -9.75 -3.49 5.05
C CYS A 172 -9.14 -4.33 6.18
#